data_AF-A0A1F4Y344-F1
#
_entry.id   AF-A0A1F4Y344-F1
#
_cell.length_a   1.000
_cell.length_b   1.000
_cell.length_c   1.000
_cell.angle_alpha   90.00
_cell.angle_beta   90.00
_cell.angle_gamma   90.00
#
_symmetry.space_group_name_H-M   'P 1'
#
loop_
_entity.id
_entity.type
_entity.pdbx_description
1 polymer ?
#
loop_
_entity_poly.entity_id
_entity_poly.type
_entity_poly.pdbx_seq_one_letter_code
_entity_poly.pdbx_strand_id
1 'polypeptide(L)'
;MAPEHIPSLRGRATIITVITVVALIALCLVLWVYRNTPPLSNLLGSTQTTSLGTPIATVNYLCDQGKTITATYYEDSVNLKLTDGSAMTLPHAVSASGARYANTDESFVFWNKGNTAFVQEKGKQTYTGCIEVSTRTTEQESWKAYASSKFGFSILYPMEYTVDASYQYQAMGPGLEINGVKFTIPTTMATGTNLSSDTYLSVEQLPNVDACSANLFLDDAKNPGTVTENSVEYSVATGGGAGAGNLYEEIVYAIPGTIPCTAIRYMIHSTQLANYPAGTRVAFDHAALVAQFDQIRRTLVLGR
;
A
#
# COMPACT_ATOMS: atom_id res chain seq x y z
N MET A 1 90.74 6.52 -73.28
CA MET A 1 89.30 6.80 -73.41
C MET A 1 88.57 5.47 -73.44
N ALA A 2 87.95 5.07 -72.33
CA ALA A 2 87.13 3.87 -72.23
C ALA A 2 85.67 4.29 -72.01
N PRO A 3 84.68 3.62 -72.63
CA PRO A 3 83.30 4.09 -72.64
C PRO A 3 82.55 3.71 -71.36
N GLU A 4 81.67 4.61 -70.92
CA GLU A 4 80.72 4.42 -69.82
C GLU A 4 79.64 3.40 -70.16
N HIS A 5 79.34 2.56 -69.17
CA HIS A 5 78.32 1.52 -69.24
C HIS A 5 76.96 2.12 -68.84
N ILE A 6 76.02 2.23 -69.79
CA ILE A 6 74.64 2.67 -69.53
C ILE A 6 73.82 1.49 -68.94
N PRO A 7 73.19 1.62 -67.76
CA PRO A 7 72.31 0.58 -67.21
C PRO A 7 70.95 0.56 -67.92
N SER A 8 70.46 -0.63 -68.26
CA SER A 8 69.21 -0.84 -69.00
C SER A 8 67.95 -0.41 -68.22
N LEU A 9 67.02 0.27 -68.91
CA LEU A 9 65.74 0.78 -68.42
C LEU A 9 64.70 -0.29 -67.98
N ARG A 10 64.99 -1.58 -68.14
CA ARG A 10 64.03 -2.68 -67.86
C ARG A 10 63.80 -2.97 -66.38
N GLY A 11 64.72 -2.63 -65.47
CA GLY A 11 64.59 -2.94 -64.04
C GLY A 11 63.72 -1.97 -63.24
N ARG A 12 63.55 -0.73 -63.71
CA ARG A 12 62.80 0.32 -62.99
C ARG A 12 61.28 0.20 -63.14
N ALA A 13 60.81 -0.28 -64.29
CA ALA A 13 59.38 -0.47 -64.54
C ALA A 13 58.79 -1.55 -63.61
N THR A 14 59.48 -2.68 -63.43
CA THR A 14 59.01 -3.81 -62.62
C THR A 14 58.88 -3.46 -61.14
N ILE A 15 59.80 -2.66 -60.60
CA ILE A 15 59.77 -2.23 -59.18
C ILE A 15 58.60 -1.28 -58.93
N ILE A 16 58.32 -0.35 -59.86
CA ILE A 16 57.18 0.57 -59.76
C ILE A 16 55.86 -0.19 -59.81
N THR A 17 55.74 -1.20 -60.67
CA THR A 17 54.53 -2.03 -60.76
C THR A 17 54.28 -2.85 -59.50
N VAL A 18 55.32 -3.37 -58.85
CA VAL A 18 55.17 -4.10 -57.58
C VAL A 18 54.72 -3.18 -56.45
N ILE A 19 55.28 -1.97 -56.37
CA ILE A 19 54.91 -0.98 -55.34
C ILE A 19 53.46 -0.53 -55.51
N THR A 20 53.00 -0.28 -56.73
CA THR A 20 51.61 0.14 -56.98
C THR A 20 50.61 -0.96 -56.66
N VAL A 21 50.93 -2.23 -56.99
CA VAL A 21 50.07 -3.37 -56.65
C VAL A 21 49.99 -3.56 -55.13
N VAL A 22 51.10 -3.48 -54.41
CA VAL A 22 51.11 -3.59 -52.93
C VAL A 22 50.32 -2.44 -52.28
N ALA A 23 50.47 -1.21 -52.79
CA ALA A 23 49.72 -0.06 -52.30
C ALA A 23 48.20 -0.21 -52.54
N LEU A 24 47.80 -0.75 -53.70
CA LEU A 24 46.40 -1.03 -54.00
C LEU A 24 45.82 -2.14 -53.11
N ILE A 25 46.59 -3.20 -52.84
CA ILE A 25 46.16 -4.27 -51.93
C ILE A 25 45.99 -3.73 -50.50
N ALA A 26 46.94 -2.91 -50.02
CA ALA A 26 46.84 -2.27 -48.71
C ALA A 26 45.63 -1.33 -48.63
N LEU A 27 45.36 -0.54 -49.67
CA LEU A 27 44.19 0.34 -49.74
C LEU A 27 42.89 -0.47 -49.72
N CYS A 28 42.80 -1.55 -50.50
CA CYS A 28 41.65 -2.45 -50.50
C CYS A 28 41.42 -3.10 -49.12
N LEU A 29 42.48 -3.50 -48.43
CA LEU A 29 42.40 -4.03 -47.06
C LEU A 29 41.88 -2.99 -46.07
N VAL A 30 42.37 -1.75 -46.13
CA VAL A 30 41.89 -0.65 -45.28
C VAL A 30 40.42 -0.34 -45.55
N LEU A 31 40.02 -0.29 -46.82
CA LEU A 31 38.63 -0.07 -47.21
C LEU A 31 37.71 -1.23 -46.78
N TRP A 32 38.20 -2.47 -46.86
CA TRP A 32 37.47 -3.64 -46.40
C TRP A 32 37.29 -3.64 -44.88
N VAL A 33 38.34 -3.29 -44.12
CA VAL A 33 38.26 -3.12 -42.66
C VAL A 33 37.29 -2.00 -42.32
N TYR A 34 37.41 -0.82 -42.93
CA TYR A 34 36.52 0.32 -42.67
C TYR A 34 35.05 0.01 -42.96
N ARG A 35 34.78 -0.79 -44.01
CA ARG A 35 33.43 -1.19 -44.37
C ARG A 35 32.85 -2.29 -43.47
N ASN A 36 33.70 -3.16 -42.90
CA ASN A 36 33.28 -4.32 -42.11
C ASN A 36 33.46 -4.16 -40.59
N THR A 37 34.14 -3.13 -40.11
CA THR A 37 34.13 -2.77 -38.69
C THR A 37 32.89 -1.94 -38.41
N PRO A 38 31.93 -2.42 -37.59
CA PRO A 38 30.84 -1.57 -37.13
C PRO A 38 31.42 -0.35 -36.40
N PRO A 39 30.81 0.85 -36.53
CA PRO A 39 31.29 2.04 -35.84
C PRO A 39 31.29 1.79 -34.33
N LEU A 40 32.26 2.40 -33.61
CA LEU A 40 32.42 2.29 -32.16
C LEU A 40 31.14 2.67 -31.37
N SER A 41 30.22 3.40 -32.01
CA SER A 41 28.89 3.74 -31.50
C SER A 41 27.99 2.52 -31.24
N ASN A 42 28.26 1.36 -31.83
CA ASN A 42 27.57 0.11 -31.50
C ASN A 42 28.18 -0.61 -30.28
N LEU A 43 29.39 -0.23 -29.83
CA LEU A 43 30.05 -0.78 -28.64
C LEU A 43 29.73 0.01 -27.37
N LEU A 44 29.43 1.29 -27.51
CA LEU A 44 28.71 2.05 -26.50
C LEU A 44 27.26 1.60 -26.58
N GLY A 45 26.97 0.43 -26.00
CA GLY A 45 25.60 0.05 -25.68
C GLY A 45 24.93 1.27 -25.06
N SER A 46 23.87 1.74 -25.70
CA SER A 46 22.98 2.73 -25.13
C SER A 46 22.77 2.34 -23.68
N THR A 47 23.22 3.18 -22.74
CA THR A 47 22.61 3.22 -21.42
C THR A 47 21.19 3.67 -21.70
N GLN A 48 20.34 2.71 -22.02
CA GLN A 48 18.91 2.91 -22.12
C GLN A 48 18.49 3.15 -20.68
N THR A 49 18.60 4.41 -20.26
CA THR A 49 17.90 4.89 -19.09
C THR A 49 16.44 4.77 -19.47
N THR A 50 15.85 3.62 -19.18
CA THR A 50 14.43 3.36 -19.36
C THR A 50 13.73 4.41 -18.51
N SER A 51 13.34 5.52 -19.13
CA SER A 51 12.48 6.51 -18.49
C SER A 51 11.23 5.75 -18.10
N LEU A 52 10.99 5.60 -16.80
CA LEU A 52 9.85 4.86 -16.25
C LEU A 52 8.50 5.45 -16.70
N GLY A 53 8.51 6.62 -17.33
CA GLY A 53 7.31 7.36 -17.70
C GLY A 53 6.74 8.12 -16.51
N THR A 54 5.50 8.57 -16.65
CA THR A 54 4.76 9.27 -15.59
C THR A 54 4.14 8.26 -14.63
N PRO A 55 4.30 8.41 -13.30
CA PRO A 55 3.61 7.57 -12.33
C PRO A 55 2.08 7.66 -12.49
N ILE A 56 1.41 6.52 -12.53
CA ILE A 56 -0.06 6.41 -12.60
C ILE A 56 -0.65 6.50 -11.19
N ALA A 57 -0.08 5.76 -10.24
CA ALA A 57 -0.53 5.72 -8.86
C ALA A 57 0.61 5.28 -7.93
N THR A 58 0.52 5.69 -6.66
CA THR A 58 1.38 5.17 -5.60
C THR A 58 0.49 4.61 -4.50
N VAL A 59 0.69 3.33 -4.19
CA VAL A 59 -0.06 2.59 -3.17
C VAL A 59 0.89 2.14 -2.07
N ASN A 60 0.46 2.30 -0.82
CA ASN A 60 1.21 1.82 0.34
C ASN A 60 0.51 0.60 0.93
N TYR A 61 1.23 -0.49 1.12
CA TYR A 61 0.72 -1.69 1.79
C TYR A 61 1.40 -1.87 3.14
N LEU A 62 0.61 -2.27 4.14
CA LEU A 62 1.09 -2.76 5.42
C LEU A 62 0.86 -4.27 5.48
N CYS A 63 1.93 -5.01 5.73
CA CYS A 63 1.98 -6.46 5.71
C CYS A 63 2.13 -7.02 7.12
N ASP A 64 2.07 -8.35 7.22
CA ASP A 64 2.40 -9.06 8.45
C ASP A 64 3.80 -8.69 8.96
N GLN A 65 4.00 -8.81 10.28
CA GLN A 65 5.27 -8.51 10.95
C GLN A 65 5.71 -7.04 10.82
N GLY A 66 4.80 -6.13 10.47
CA GLY A 66 5.09 -4.69 10.35
C GLY A 66 5.88 -4.33 9.10
N LYS A 67 5.99 -5.24 8.13
CA LYS A 67 6.63 -4.97 6.84
C LYS A 67 5.77 -4.03 5.99
N THR A 68 6.39 -3.25 5.12
CA THR A 68 5.69 -2.33 4.22
C THR A 68 6.22 -2.43 2.79
N ILE A 69 5.32 -2.13 1.86
CA ILE A 69 5.61 -2.03 0.43
C ILE A 69 5.02 -0.70 -0.04
N THR A 70 5.86 0.18 -0.58
CA THR A 70 5.39 1.31 -1.40
C THR A 70 5.52 0.90 -2.85
N ALA A 71 4.40 0.82 -3.57
CA ALA A 71 4.33 0.46 -4.98
C ALA A 71 3.93 1.67 -5.81
N THR A 72 4.83 2.16 -6.66
CA THR A 72 4.56 3.21 -7.64
C THR A 72 4.36 2.57 -9.00
N TYR A 73 3.13 2.58 -9.49
CA TYR A 73 2.72 1.97 -10.74
C TYR A 73 2.95 2.91 -11.91
N TYR A 74 3.43 2.34 -13.01
CA TYR A 74 3.59 2.95 -14.33
C TYR A 74 2.82 2.08 -15.34
N GLU A 75 2.79 2.50 -16.61
CA GLU A 75 2.05 1.79 -17.67
C GLU A 75 2.43 0.31 -17.78
N ASP A 76 3.73 0.00 -17.83
CA ASP A 76 4.24 -1.37 -18.03
C ASP A 76 5.10 -1.90 -16.87
N SER A 77 5.17 -1.19 -15.74
CA SER A 77 6.04 -1.57 -14.63
C SER A 77 5.57 -1.05 -13.28
N VAL A 78 6.17 -1.57 -12.21
CA VAL A 78 6.01 -1.06 -10.86
C VAL A 78 7.37 -0.82 -10.23
N ASN A 79 7.55 0.35 -9.61
CA ASN A 79 8.69 0.60 -8.73
C ASN A 79 8.27 0.31 -7.29
N LEU A 80 8.96 -0.66 -6.67
CA LEU A 80 8.74 -1.05 -5.29
C LEU A 80 9.81 -0.46 -4.39
N LYS A 81 9.40 -0.03 -3.21
CA LYS A 81 10.28 0.24 -2.06
C LYS A 81 9.78 -0.56 -0.86
N LEU A 82 10.67 -1.34 -0.28
CA LEU A 82 10.35 -2.27 0.82
C LEU A 82 10.84 -1.73 2.17
N THR A 83 10.34 -2.29 3.27
CA THR A 83 10.77 -1.94 4.64
C THR A 83 12.25 -2.12 4.90
N ASP A 84 12.90 -3.08 4.23
CA ASP A 84 14.34 -3.34 4.39
C ASP A 84 15.22 -2.31 3.65
N GLY A 85 14.61 -1.33 2.98
CA GLY A 85 15.29 -0.29 2.21
C GLY A 85 15.56 -0.68 0.76
N SER A 86 15.31 -1.93 0.37
CA SER A 86 15.44 -2.37 -1.02
C SER A 86 14.43 -1.64 -1.89
N ALA A 87 14.88 -1.28 -3.09
CA ALA A 87 14.02 -0.73 -4.12
C ALA A 87 14.34 -1.37 -5.46
N MET A 88 13.30 -1.65 -6.25
CA MET A 88 13.45 -2.29 -7.55
C MET A 88 12.29 -1.94 -8.46
N THR A 89 12.54 -1.91 -9.76
CA THR A 89 11.48 -1.82 -10.76
C THR A 89 11.26 -3.18 -11.40
N LEU A 90 10.01 -3.62 -11.43
CA LEU A 90 9.61 -4.89 -12.03
C LEU A 90 8.70 -4.62 -13.24
N PRO A 91 9.00 -5.19 -14.42
CA PRO A 91 8.09 -5.14 -15.55
C PRO A 91 6.82 -5.95 -15.26
N HIS A 92 5.71 -5.56 -15.89
CA HIS A 92 4.49 -6.35 -15.87
C HIS A 92 4.73 -7.70 -16.53
N ALA A 93 4.21 -8.76 -15.90
CA ALA A 93 4.32 -10.13 -16.35
C ALA A 93 2.92 -10.72 -16.55
N VAL A 94 2.81 -11.71 -17.44
CA VAL A 94 1.53 -12.37 -17.74
C VAL A 94 0.93 -12.95 -16.46
N SER A 95 -0.37 -12.71 -16.26
CA SER A 95 -1.14 -13.12 -15.09
C SER A 95 -2.54 -13.59 -15.51
N ALA A 96 -3.10 -14.54 -14.76
CA ALA A 96 -4.48 -15.00 -14.94
C ALA A 96 -5.51 -14.16 -14.15
N SER A 97 -5.11 -13.56 -13.03
CA SER A 97 -5.96 -12.72 -12.19
C SER A 97 -5.12 -11.79 -11.32
N GLY A 98 -5.50 -10.51 -11.28
CA GLY A 98 -4.67 -9.48 -10.66
C GLY A 98 -3.45 -9.11 -11.50
N ALA A 99 -2.68 -8.16 -11.01
CA ALA A 99 -1.46 -7.71 -11.64
C ALA A 99 -0.25 -8.47 -11.07
N ARG A 100 0.62 -8.93 -11.98
CA ARG A 100 1.86 -9.63 -11.63
C ARG A 100 3.03 -8.87 -12.20
N TYR A 101 4.06 -8.67 -11.41
CA TYR A 101 5.30 -8.02 -11.84
C TYR A 101 6.48 -8.87 -11.41
N ALA A 102 7.40 -9.17 -12.32
CA ALA A 102 8.48 -10.12 -12.07
C ALA A 102 9.77 -9.67 -12.74
N ASN A 103 10.91 -9.98 -12.12
CA ASN A 103 12.19 -9.86 -12.79
C ASN A 103 12.40 -11.01 -13.81
N THR A 104 13.42 -10.89 -14.66
CA THR A 104 13.64 -11.78 -15.81
C THR A 104 13.76 -13.26 -15.44
N ASP A 105 14.38 -13.58 -14.31
CA ASP A 105 14.55 -14.96 -13.83
C ASP A 105 13.45 -15.42 -12.86
N GLU A 106 12.45 -14.56 -12.65
CA GLU A 106 11.33 -14.74 -11.71
C GLU A 106 11.76 -15.06 -10.26
N SER A 107 13.01 -14.73 -9.90
CA SER A 107 13.49 -14.86 -8.53
C SER A 107 12.87 -13.83 -7.59
N PHE A 108 12.26 -12.76 -8.11
CA PHE A 108 11.46 -11.80 -7.37
C PHE A 108 10.15 -11.52 -8.10
N VAL A 109 9.02 -11.74 -7.41
CA VAL A 109 7.68 -11.54 -7.97
C VAL A 109 6.81 -10.77 -7.00
N PHE A 110 6.21 -9.69 -7.48
CA PHE A 110 5.19 -8.93 -6.77
C PHE A 110 3.82 -9.19 -7.39
N TRP A 111 2.85 -9.45 -6.52
CA TRP A 111 1.47 -9.66 -6.90
C TRP A 111 0.60 -8.62 -6.23
N ASN A 112 -0.28 -8.01 -7.00
CA ASN A 112 -1.37 -7.18 -6.49
C ASN A 112 -2.72 -7.73 -6.99
N LYS A 113 -3.67 -7.84 -6.07
CA LYS A 113 -5.06 -8.21 -6.38
C LYS A 113 -5.98 -7.34 -5.53
N GLY A 114 -6.76 -6.49 -6.19
CA GLY A 114 -7.59 -5.50 -5.50
C GLY A 114 -6.73 -4.67 -4.55
N ASN A 115 -7.10 -4.67 -3.27
CA ASN A 115 -6.43 -3.91 -2.22
C ASN A 115 -5.40 -4.75 -1.45
N THR A 116 -5.07 -5.93 -1.96
CA THR A 116 -4.11 -6.85 -1.34
C THR A 116 -2.86 -7.03 -2.19
N ALA A 117 -1.77 -7.41 -1.53
CA ALA A 117 -0.52 -7.73 -2.21
C ALA A 117 0.29 -8.81 -1.48
N PHE A 118 1.27 -9.37 -2.17
CA PHE A 118 2.34 -10.16 -1.56
C PHE A 118 3.59 -10.16 -2.44
N VAL A 119 4.73 -10.50 -1.84
CA VAL A 119 6.02 -10.65 -2.54
C VAL A 119 6.52 -12.08 -2.38
N GLN A 120 7.04 -12.64 -3.48
CA GLN A 120 7.77 -13.89 -3.50
C GLN A 120 9.24 -13.65 -3.86
N GLU A 121 10.13 -14.21 -3.06
CA GLU A 121 11.57 -14.24 -3.31
C GLU A 121 12.00 -15.71 -3.41
N LYS A 122 12.58 -16.08 -4.57
CA LYS A 122 13.00 -17.45 -4.89
C LYS A 122 11.87 -18.47 -4.66
N GLY A 123 10.66 -18.11 -5.07
CA GLY A 123 9.46 -18.94 -4.94
C GLY A 123 8.84 -18.99 -3.53
N LYS A 124 9.39 -18.30 -2.53
CA LYS A 124 8.84 -18.24 -1.17
C LYS A 124 8.22 -16.88 -0.89
N GLN A 125 7.02 -16.84 -0.29
CA GLN A 125 6.44 -15.58 0.15
C GLN A 125 7.23 -14.98 1.31
N THR A 126 7.69 -13.74 1.17
CA THR A 126 8.47 -13.02 2.18
C THR A 126 7.77 -11.77 2.69
N TYR A 127 6.79 -11.25 1.93
CA TYR A 127 5.81 -10.27 2.39
C TYR A 127 4.43 -10.89 2.22
N THR A 128 3.72 -11.10 3.31
CA THR A 128 2.40 -11.75 3.38
C THR A 128 1.37 -10.84 4.02
N GLY A 129 0.09 -11.11 3.75
CA GLY A 129 -1.01 -10.40 4.41
C GLY A 129 -1.01 -8.90 4.16
N CYS A 130 -0.44 -8.44 3.04
CA CYS A 130 -0.33 -7.01 2.76
C CYS A 130 -1.68 -6.45 2.33
N ILE A 131 -2.12 -5.41 3.03
CA ILE A 131 -3.35 -4.68 2.76
C ILE A 131 -2.99 -3.23 2.50
N GLU A 132 -3.57 -2.67 1.45
CA GLU A 132 -3.43 -1.26 1.11
C GLU A 132 -3.85 -0.39 2.29
N VAL A 133 -3.13 0.70 2.50
CA VAL A 133 -3.38 1.72 3.51
C VAL A 133 -3.90 2.96 2.80
N SER A 134 -5.02 3.50 3.29
CA SER A 134 -5.59 4.75 2.77
C SER A 134 -4.54 5.85 2.68
N THR A 135 -4.63 6.67 1.64
CA THR A 135 -3.80 7.87 1.49
C THR A 135 -4.04 8.82 2.66
N ARG A 136 -2.96 9.25 3.31
CA ARG A 136 -3.03 10.26 4.38
C ARG A 136 -3.28 11.64 3.78
N THR A 137 -4.16 12.40 4.42
CA THR A 137 -4.25 13.85 4.20
C THR A 137 -3.19 14.58 5.02
N THR A 138 -3.01 15.88 4.78
CA THR A 138 -2.14 16.75 5.58
C THR A 138 -2.53 16.75 7.08
N GLU A 139 -3.82 16.62 7.38
CA GLU A 139 -4.32 16.54 8.77
C GLU A 139 -3.99 15.19 9.45
N GLN A 140 -3.60 14.18 8.67
CA GLN A 140 -3.32 12.82 9.11
C GLN A 140 -1.83 12.47 9.06
N GLU A 141 -0.93 13.45 8.90
CA GLU A 141 0.51 13.20 8.79
C GLU A 141 1.09 12.46 10.00
N SER A 142 0.58 12.75 11.21
CA SER A 142 0.97 12.08 12.45
C SER A 142 0.22 10.77 12.70
N TRP A 143 -0.70 10.36 11.83
CA TRP A 143 -1.52 9.17 12.06
C TRP A 143 -0.73 7.89 11.77
N LYS A 144 -0.91 6.91 12.66
CA LYS A 144 -0.40 5.56 12.49
C LYS A 144 -1.34 4.76 11.59
N ALA A 145 -0.78 3.74 10.94
CA ALA A 145 -1.56 2.72 10.25
C ALA A 145 -1.58 1.44 11.07
N TYR A 146 -2.71 0.76 11.09
CA TYR A 146 -2.85 -0.60 11.58
C TYR A 146 -3.34 -1.48 10.43
N ALA A 147 -2.85 -2.71 10.33
CA ALA A 147 -3.41 -3.72 9.43
C ALA A 147 -3.45 -5.06 10.13
N SER A 148 -4.47 -5.84 9.80
CA SER A 148 -4.63 -7.21 10.28
C SER A 148 -5.01 -8.10 9.11
N SER A 149 -4.12 -9.00 8.73
CA SER A 149 -4.41 -10.06 7.76
C SER A 149 -5.41 -11.07 8.31
N LYS A 150 -5.45 -11.26 9.65
CA LYS A 150 -6.46 -12.09 10.34
C LYS A 150 -7.88 -11.55 10.12
N PHE A 151 -8.07 -10.24 10.23
CA PHE A 151 -9.37 -9.60 10.04
C PHE A 151 -9.55 -8.99 8.65
N GLY A 152 -8.55 -9.05 7.78
CA GLY A 152 -8.63 -8.57 6.40
C GLY A 152 -8.89 -7.07 6.27
N PHE A 153 -8.28 -6.21 7.11
CA PHE A 153 -8.40 -4.76 6.94
C PHE A 153 -7.13 -3.99 7.30
N SER A 154 -7.05 -2.75 6.81
CA SER A 154 -6.17 -1.70 7.33
C SER A 154 -6.97 -0.45 7.71
N ILE A 155 -6.45 0.36 8.62
CA ILE A 155 -7.07 1.61 9.07
C ILE A 155 -6.01 2.59 9.55
N LEU A 156 -6.25 3.89 9.37
CA LEU A 156 -5.44 4.95 9.94
C LEU A 156 -6.06 5.46 11.25
N TYR A 157 -5.24 5.84 12.21
CA TYR A 157 -5.69 6.37 13.50
C TYR A 157 -4.69 7.37 14.11
N PRO A 158 -5.15 8.35 14.92
CA PRO A 158 -4.25 9.27 15.61
C PRO A 158 -3.25 8.51 16.49
N MET A 159 -1.97 8.93 16.46
CA MET A 159 -0.88 8.18 17.11
C MET A 159 -1.02 7.96 18.63
N GLU A 160 -1.85 8.76 19.28
CA GLU A 160 -2.12 8.76 20.73
C GLU A 160 -3.14 7.69 21.15
N TYR A 161 -3.86 7.08 20.21
CA TYR A 161 -4.81 6.01 20.53
C TYR A 161 -4.07 4.72 20.88
N THR A 162 -4.65 3.94 21.79
CA THR A 162 -4.16 2.62 22.15
C THR A 162 -4.90 1.55 21.37
N VAL A 163 -4.16 0.62 20.75
CA VAL A 163 -4.72 -0.49 19.96
C VAL A 163 -4.76 -1.77 20.78
N ASP A 164 -5.91 -2.43 20.81
CA ASP A 164 -6.13 -3.77 21.36
C ASP A 164 -6.59 -4.72 20.25
N ALA A 165 -5.66 -5.53 19.74
CA ALA A 165 -5.90 -6.49 18.67
C ALA A 165 -6.55 -7.81 19.13
N SER A 166 -6.78 -7.96 20.44
CA SER A 166 -7.43 -9.12 21.07
C SER A 166 -8.84 -8.81 21.57
N TYR A 167 -9.36 -7.65 21.18
CA TYR A 167 -10.65 -7.15 21.64
C TYR A 167 -11.81 -8.10 21.28
N GLN A 168 -12.71 -8.24 22.25
CA GLN A 168 -13.96 -8.97 22.15
C GLN A 168 -15.06 -8.12 22.78
N TYR A 169 -16.12 -7.83 22.01
CA TYR A 169 -17.33 -7.21 22.51
C TYR A 169 -18.22 -8.27 23.17
N GLN A 170 -18.64 -8.05 24.41
CA GLN A 170 -19.30 -9.08 25.23
C GLN A 170 -20.76 -8.75 25.58
N ALA A 171 -21.27 -7.58 25.21
CA ALA A 171 -22.61 -7.16 25.63
C ALA A 171 -23.75 -7.94 24.94
N MET A 172 -23.45 -8.69 23.87
CA MET A 172 -24.40 -9.60 23.22
C MET A 172 -24.81 -10.80 24.10
N GLY A 173 -24.13 -11.00 25.23
CA GLY A 173 -24.35 -12.12 26.14
C GLY A 173 -23.34 -13.26 25.96
N PRO A 174 -23.38 -14.28 26.85
CA PRO A 174 -22.36 -15.32 26.89
C PRO A 174 -22.30 -16.16 25.60
N GLY A 175 -21.10 -16.32 25.03
CA GLY A 175 -20.89 -17.12 23.81
C GLY A 175 -21.27 -16.40 22.51
N LEU A 176 -21.67 -15.13 22.59
CA LEU A 176 -22.02 -14.28 21.44
C LEU A 176 -21.00 -13.14 21.26
N GLU A 177 -19.76 -13.35 21.72
CA GLU A 177 -18.73 -12.33 21.69
C GLU A 177 -18.37 -11.96 20.24
N ILE A 178 -18.33 -10.65 19.95
CA ILE A 178 -17.94 -10.15 18.64
C ILE A 178 -16.46 -9.82 18.67
N ASN A 179 -15.68 -10.51 17.82
CA ASN A 179 -14.23 -10.35 17.78
C ASN A 179 -13.85 -9.15 16.90
N GLY A 180 -12.80 -8.44 17.28
CA GLY A 180 -12.34 -7.30 16.51
C GLY A 180 -11.03 -6.70 16.98
N VAL A 181 -10.82 -5.45 16.60
CA VAL A 181 -9.70 -4.62 17.02
C VAL A 181 -10.25 -3.32 17.56
N LYS A 182 -9.84 -2.94 18.77
CA LYS A 182 -10.28 -1.72 19.46
C LYS A 182 -9.19 -0.65 19.44
N PHE A 183 -9.62 0.59 19.29
CA PHE A 183 -8.82 1.81 19.27
C PHE A 183 -9.37 2.75 20.35
N THR A 184 -8.74 2.73 21.53
CA THR A 184 -9.17 3.53 22.69
C THR A 184 -8.60 4.94 22.62
N ILE A 185 -9.42 5.94 22.92
CA ILE A 185 -9.02 7.35 22.94
C ILE A 185 -7.90 7.59 23.99
N PRO A 186 -7.04 8.59 23.80
CA PRO A 186 -6.11 9.01 24.85
C PRO A 186 -6.85 9.59 26.06
N THR A 187 -6.33 9.37 27.27
CA THR A 187 -6.90 9.88 28.52
C THR A 187 -7.01 11.40 28.58
N THR A 188 -6.21 12.10 27.78
CA THR A 188 -6.25 13.56 27.64
C THR A 188 -7.60 14.06 27.11
N MET A 189 -8.31 13.28 26.29
CA MET A 189 -9.65 13.63 25.79
C MET A 189 -10.73 13.56 26.88
N ALA A 190 -10.55 12.70 27.88
CA ALA A 190 -11.45 12.57 29.02
C ALA A 190 -11.13 13.53 30.18
N THR A 191 -9.93 14.11 30.18
CA THR A 191 -9.45 14.92 31.31
C THR A 191 -10.26 16.20 31.47
N GLY A 192 -10.90 16.38 32.63
CA GLY A 192 -11.71 17.56 32.95
C GLY A 192 -13.13 17.55 32.35
N THR A 193 -13.48 16.55 31.56
CA THR A 193 -14.83 16.39 30.99
C THR A 193 -15.58 15.24 31.66
N ASN A 194 -16.86 15.06 31.34
CA ASN A 194 -17.64 13.90 31.75
C ASN A 194 -17.51 12.69 30.80
N LEU A 195 -16.57 12.71 29.85
CA LEU A 195 -16.23 11.56 29.01
C LEU A 195 -15.39 10.56 29.80
N SER A 196 -15.62 9.27 29.60
CA SER A 196 -14.83 8.21 30.20
C SER A 196 -13.68 7.77 29.27
N SER A 197 -12.52 7.48 29.84
CA SER A 197 -11.30 7.10 29.10
C SER A 197 -11.35 5.72 28.46
N ASP A 198 -12.39 4.93 28.74
CA ASP A 198 -12.68 3.67 28.07
C ASP A 198 -13.57 3.86 26.84
N THR A 199 -13.80 5.09 26.37
CA THR A 199 -14.42 5.37 25.07
C THR A 199 -13.50 4.90 23.93
N TYR A 200 -14.07 4.27 22.90
CA TYR A 200 -13.30 3.72 21.79
C TYR A 200 -14.08 3.65 20.48
N LEU A 201 -13.33 3.45 19.41
CA LEU A 201 -13.82 2.89 18.15
C LEU A 201 -13.29 1.47 18.00
N SER A 202 -14.05 0.58 17.37
CA SER A 202 -13.56 -0.77 17.04
C SER A 202 -13.97 -1.19 15.64
N VAL A 203 -13.15 -2.04 15.01
CA VAL A 203 -13.49 -2.76 13.79
C VAL A 203 -13.80 -4.20 14.19
N GLU A 204 -15.03 -4.64 13.96
CA GLU A 204 -15.62 -5.88 14.47
C GLU A 204 -16.07 -6.77 13.32
N GLN A 205 -16.02 -8.09 13.52
CA GLN A 205 -16.47 -9.06 12.53
C GLN A 205 -17.41 -10.11 13.11
N LEU A 206 -18.52 -10.33 12.40
CA LEU A 206 -19.43 -11.44 12.61
C LEU A 206 -19.23 -12.50 11.52
N PRO A 207 -18.81 -13.73 11.87
CA PRO A 207 -18.71 -14.81 10.91
C PRO A 207 -20.10 -15.33 10.55
N ASN A 208 -20.24 -15.88 9.33
CA ASN A 208 -21.40 -16.69 8.93
C ASN A 208 -22.77 -16.00 9.02
N VAL A 209 -22.86 -14.73 8.62
CA VAL A 209 -24.15 -14.02 8.47
C VAL A 209 -24.49 -13.82 7.00
N ASP A 210 -25.77 -14.01 6.66
CA ASP A 210 -26.23 -13.95 5.25
C ASP A 210 -26.29 -12.51 4.71
N ALA A 211 -26.67 -11.55 5.56
CA ALA A 211 -26.80 -10.14 5.18
C ALA A 211 -26.15 -9.24 6.24
N CYS A 212 -25.03 -8.61 5.89
CA CYS A 212 -24.32 -7.74 6.80
C CYS A 212 -25.09 -6.43 7.05
N SER A 213 -25.50 -6.21 8.30
CA SER A 213 -26.22 -5.00 8.73
C SER A 213 -25.84 -4.61 10.16
N ALA A 214 -25.97 -3.32 10.49
CA ALA A 214 -25.56 -2.79 11.80
C ALA A 214 -26.37 -3.37 12.97
N ASN A 215 -27.62 -3.74 12.72
CA ASN A 215 -28.51 -4.33 13.74
C ASN A 215 -27.95 -5.63 14.34
N LEU A 216 -27.13 -6.38 13.59
CA LEU A 216 -26.55 -7.64 14.06
C LEU A 216 -25.50 -7.45 15.16
N PHE A 217 -24.98 -6.23 15.30
CA PHE A 217 -23.94 -5.88 16.27
C PHE A 217 -24.52 -5.23 17.53
N LEU A 218 -25.84 -5.11 17.65
CA LEU A 218 -26.50 -4.42 18.76
C LEU A 218 -27.58 -5.34 19.35
N ASP A 219 -27.67 -5.35 20.68
CA ASP A 219 -28.69 -6.10 21.43
C ASP A 219 -30.07 -5.42 21.35
N ASP A 220 -30.11 -4.09 21.35
CA ASP A 220 -31.29 -3.24 21.22
C ASP A 220 -31.07 -2.17 20.14
N ALA A 221 -31.03 -2.62 18.88
CA ALA A 221 -30.80 -1.76 17.73
C ALA A 221 -31.91 -0.72 17.54
N LYS A 222 -31.52 0.55 17.49
CA LYS A 222 -32.38 1.73 17.31
C LYS A 222 -32.01 2.47 16.04
N ASN A 223 -33.00 3.14 15.44
CA ASN A 223 -32.83 4.00 14.27
C ASN A 223 -32.06 3.33 13.11
N PRO A 224 -32.44 2.11 12.67
CA PRO A 224 -31.76 1.46 11.56
C PRO A 224 -31.93 2.28 10.27
N GLY A 225 -30.85 2.38 9.50
CA GLY A 225 -30.85 3.08 8.23
C GLY A 225 -29.63 2.77 7.39
N THR A 226 -29.45 3.54 6.32
CA THR A 226 -28.31 3.46 5.42
C THR A 226 -27.74 4.85 5.20
N VAL A 227 -26.41 4.95 5.16
CA VAL A 227 -25.72 6.18 4.75
C VAL A 227 -24.66 5.83 3.71
N THR A 228 -24.50 6.70 2.72
CA THR A 228 -23.46 6.56 1.71
C THR A 228 -22.47 7.71 1.85
N GLU A 229 -21.20 7.38 2.11
CA GLU A 229 -20.11 8.34 2.25
C GLU A 229 -18.92 7.87 1.40
N ASN A 230 -18.35 8.76 0.58
CA ASN A 230 -17.19 8.44 -0.26
C ASN A 230 -17.36 7.16 -1.10
N SER A 231 -18.56 6.96 -1.66
CA SER A 231 -18.95 5.76 -2.43
C SER A 231 -18.97 4.45 -1.63
N VAL A 232 -18.87 4.51 -0.30
CA VAL A 232 -19.09 3.39 0.61
C VAL A 232 -20.49 3.50 1.19
N GLU A 233 -21.31 2.49 0.96
CA GLU A 233 -22.59 2.33 1.64
C GLU A 233 -22.37 1.65 2.99
N TYR A 234 -22.96 2.22 4.03
CA TYR A 234 -23.00 1.65 5.37
C TYR A 234 -24.45 1.39 5.76
N SER A 235 -24.72 0.21 6.30
CA SER A 235 -25.88 0.03 7.19
C SER A 235 -25.52 0.65 8.53
N VAL A 236 -26.41 1.47 9.07
CA VAL A 236 -26.20 2.20 10.33
C VAL A 236 -27.30 1.88 11.31
N ALA A 237 -26.93 1.69 12.58
CA ALA A 237 -27.86 1.59 13.68
C ALA A 237 -27.20 2.16 14.94
N THR A 238 -28.05 2.57 15.88
CA THR A 238 -27.65 3.14 17.17
C THR A 238 -28.07 2.21 18.29
N GLY A 239 -27.40 2.26 19.43
CA GLY A 239 -27.72 1.50 20.62
C GLY A 239 -27.21 2.19 21.87
N GLY A 240 -27.13 1.43 22.95
CA GLY A 240 -26.63 1.91 24.23
C GLY A 240 -27.71 1.98 25.32
N GLY A 241 -27.32 2.53 26.46
CA GLY A 241 -28.10 2.47 27.69
C GLY A 241 -27.55 3.39 28.78
N ALA A 242 -28.21 3.38 29.92
CA ALA A 242 -27.82 4.19 31.07
C ALA A 242 -27.97 3.39 32.37
N GLY A 243 -27.06 3.60 33.32
CA GLY A 243 -27.09 2.89 34.59
C GLY A 243 -26.11 3.46 35.61
N ALA A 244 -26.59 3.68 36.84
CA ALA A 244 -25.79 4.17 37.96
C ALA A 244 -24.94 5.42 37.65
N GLY A 245 -25.46 6.36 36.86
CA GLY A 245 -24.73 7.57 36.50
C GLY A 245 -23.75 7.44 35.33
N ASN A 246 -23.81 6.33 34.59
CA ASN A 246 -23.12 6.11 33.33
C ASN A 246 -24.12 6.18 32.16
N LEU A 247 -23.63 6.68 31.03
CA LEU A 247 -24.29 6.82 29.75
C LEU A 247 -23.43 6.11 28.70
N TYR A 248 -24.03 5.15 28.01
CA TYR A 248 -23.41 4.44 26.90
C TYR A 248 -24.17 4.78 25.63
N GLU A 249 -23.45 5.22 24.63
CA GLU A 249 -23.95 5.43 23.28
C GLU A 249 -23.14 4.55 22.33
N GLU A 250 -23.87 3.82 21.49
CA GLU A 250 -23.27 2.99 20.46
C GLU A 250 -23.77 3.42 19.09
N ILE A 251 -22.84 3.55 18.16
CA ILE A 251 -23.15 3.78 16.74
C ILE A 251 -22.39 2.73 15.93
N VAL A 252 -23.12 1.90 15.18
CA VAL A 252 -22.52 0.86 14.36
C VAL A 252 -22.69 1.21 12.89
N TYR A 253 -21.60 1.14 12.14
CA TYR A 253 -21.53 1.25 10.69
C TYR A 253 -21.09 -0.10 10.12
N ALA A 254 -22.04 -0.95 9.73
CA ALA A 254 -21.75 -2.21 9.04
C ALA A 254 -21.62 -1.98 7.54
N ILE A 255 -20.77 -2.76 6.88
CA ILE A 255 -20.53 -2.66 5.43
C ILE A 255 -21.28 -3.80 4.72
N PRO A 256 -22.42 -3.52 4.05
CA PRO A 256 -23.20 -4.55 3.37
C PRO A 256 -22.35 -5.35 2.36
N GLY A 257 -22.66 -6.65 2.24
CA GLY A 257 -21.99 -7.56 1.31
C GLY A 257 -20.58 -8.02 1.73
N THR A 258 -20.10 -7.65 2.92
CA THR A 258 -18.84 -8.19 3.45
C THR A 258 -19.02 -9.59 4.05
N ILE A 259 -18.05 -10.47 3.78
CA ILE A 259 -17.97 -11.82 4.35
C ILE A 259 -16.52 -12.02 4.84
N PRO A 260 -16.28 -12.15 6.16
CA PRO A 260 -17.23 -12.00 7.26
C PRO A 260 -17.84 -10.58 7.31
N CYS A 261 -19.01 -10.45 7.94
CA CYS A 261 -19.67 -9.16 8.06
C CYS A 261 -18.83 -8.24 8.93
N THR A 262 -18.35 -7.16 8.33
CA THR A 262 -17.44 -6.20 8.96
C THR A 262 -18.19 -4.93 9.31
N ALA A 263 -18.01 -4.46 10.54
CA ALA A 263 -18.57 -3.21 11.01
C ALA A 263 -17.58 -2.39 11.82
N ILE A 264 -17.85 -1.09 11.91
CA ILE A 264 -17.17 -0.17 12.82
C ILE A 264 -18.15 0.21 13.91
N ARG A 265 -17.79 0.00 15.17
CA ARG A 265 -18.56 0.46 16.34
C ARG A 265 -17.89 1.66 16.97
N TYR A 266 -18.66 2.70 17.24
CA TYR A 266 -18.31 3.77 18.17
C TYR A 266 -18.93 3.39 19.51
N MET A 267 -18.12 3.26 20.56
CA MET A 267 -18.57 3.07 21.93
C MET A 267 -18.20 4.31 22.73
N ILE A 268 -19.18 5.16 22.98
CA ILE A 268 -19.00 6.42 23.73
C ILE A 268 -19.55 6.20 25.13
N HIS A 269 -18.64 6.22 26.10
CA HIS A 269 -18.99 6.12 27.51
C HIS A 269 -18.79 7.48 28.17
N SER A 270 -19.86 8.03 28.73
CA SER A 270 -19.84 9.26 29.51
C SER A 270 -20.60 9.08 30.81
N THR A 271 -20.53 10.08 31.68
CA THR A 271 -21.21 10.08 32.98
C THR A 271 -22.15 11.28 33.10
N GLN A 272 -23.20 11.15 33.92
CA GLN A 272 -24.11 12.26 34.18
C GLN A 272 -23.34 13.43 34.80
N LEU A 273 -23.34 14.58 34.13
CA LEU A 273 -22.65 15.77 34.60
C LEU A 273 -23.15 16.22 36.00
N ALA A 274 -24.43 15.98 36.30
CA ALA A 274 -25.05 16.26 37.59
C ALA A 274 -24.46 15.45 38.76
N ASN A 275 -23.67 14.40 38.50
CA ASN A 275 -23.00 13.63 39.54
C ASN A 275 -21.74 14.32 40.08
N TYR A 276 -21.29 15.40 39.45
CA TYR A 276 -20.09 16.13 39.83
C TYR A 276 -20.43 17.43 40.57
N PRO A 277 -19.60 17.85 41.55
CA PRO A 277 -19.71 19.19 42.11
C PRO A 277 -19.59 20.26 41.01
N ALA A 278 -20.38 21.33 41.14
CA ALA A 278 -20.43 22.41 40.16
C ALA A 278 -19.01 22.94 39.82
N GLY A 279 -18.70 23.02 38.52
CA GLY A 279 -17.43 23.54 38.02
C GLY A 279 -16.25 22.55 38.03
N THR A 280 -16.42 21.32 38.51
CA THR A 280 -15.33 20.32 38.54
C THR A 280 -15.21 19.51 37.25
N ARG A 281 -16.27 19.47 36.43
CA ARG A 281 -16.33 18.84 35.11
C ARG A 281 -17.14 19.69 34.15
N VAL A 282 -16.82 19.57 32.86
CA VAL A 282 -17.62 20.13 31.77
C VAL A 282 -18.18 19.01 30.89
N ALA A 283 -19.21 19.33 30.10
CA ALA A 283 -19.64 18.43 29.03
C ALA A 283 -18.49 18.23 28.04
N PHE A 284 -18.22 16.99 27.63
CA PHE A 284 -17.30 16.72 26.53
C PHE A 284 -17.89 17.20 25.20
N ASP A 285 -17.02 17.52 24.24
CA ASP A 285 -17.43 17.87 22.89
C ASP A 285 -17.76 16.59 22.10
N HIS A 286 -19.04 16.22 22.12
CA HIS A 286 -19.55 15.03 21.43
C HIS A 286 -19.37 15.13 19.91
N ALA A 287 -19.66 16.29 19.33
CA ALA A 287 -19.55 16.49 17.88
C ALA A 287 -18.10 16.35 17.41
N ALA A 288 -17.13 16.89 18.16
CA ALA A 288 -15.72 16.73 17.85
C ALA A 288 -15.24 15.27 17.99
N LEU A 289 -15.71 14.54 19.00
CA LEU A 289 -15.39 13.12 19.16
C LEU A 289 -15.93 12.28 17.99
N VAL A 290 -17.21 12.44 17.65
CA VAL A 290 -17.83 11.72 16.52
C VAL A 290 -17.14 12.08 15.21
N ALA A 291 -16.81 13.36 14.99
CA ALA A 291 -16.08 13.78 13.80
C ALA A 291 -14.69 13.12 13.69
N GLN A 292 -13.97 12.97 14.81
CA GLN A 292 -12.69 12.26 14.81
C GLN A 292 -12.87 10.76 14.53
N PHE A 293 -13.89 10.12 15.10
CA PHE A 293 -14.21 8.72 14.78
C PHE A 293 -14.61 8.54 13.31
N ASP A 294 -15.32 9.49 12.72
CA ASP A 294 -15.63 9.50 11.29
C ASP A 294 -14.38 9.61 10.42
N GLN A 295 -13.44 10.48 10.80
CA GLN A 295 -12.15 10.57 10.12
C GLN A 295 -11.39 9.23 10.18
N ILE A 296 -11.45 8.49 11.29
CA ILE A 296 -10.85 7.16 11.42
C ILE A 296 -11.59 6.14 10.54
N ARG A 297 -12.92 6.01 10.70
CA ARG A 297 -13.78 5.07 9.94
C ARG A 297 -13.58 5.19 8.43
N ARG A 298 -13.49 6.41 7.91
CA ARG A 298 -13.34 6.68 6.47
C ARG A 298 -12.01 6.21 5.88
N THR A 299 -11.03 5.87 6.70
CA THR A 299 -9.73 5.34 6.26
C THR A 299 -9.68 3.82 6.22
N LEU A 300 -10.78 3.14 6.60
CA LEU A 300 -10.86 1.69 6.59
C LEU A 300 -10.74 1.17 5.15
N VAL A 301 -9.74 0.31 4.92
CA VAL A 301 -9.57 -0.44 3.67
C VAL A 301 -9.77 -1.91 3.97
N LEU A 302 -10.68 -2.56 3.26
CA LEU A 302 -10.88 -4.01 3.34
C LEU A 302 -9.97 -4.72 2.33
N GLY A 303 -9.25 -5.75 2.79
CA GLY A 303 -8.47 -6.63 1.94
C GLY A 303 -9.40 -7.55 1.14
N ARG A 304 -9.46 -7.35 -0.17
CA ARG A 304 -10.30 -8.10 -1.12
C ARG A 304 -9.51 -8.46 -2.37
#